data_AF-H5SR15-F1
#
_entry.id   AF-H5SR15-F1
#
_cell.length_a   1.000
_cell.length_b   1.000
_cell.length_c   1.000
_cell.angle_alpha   90.00
_cell.angle_beta   90.00
_cell.angle_gamma   90.00
#
_symmetry.space_group_name_H-M   'P 1'
#
loop_
_entity.id
_entity.type
_entity.pdbx_description
1 polymer ?
#
loop_
_entity_poly.entity_id
_entity_poly.type
_entity_poly.pdbx_seq_one_letter_code
_entity_poly.pdbx_strand_id
1 'polypeptide(L)'
;MKTSLTVLGLVVCGLLVVGCGGPAPKTAQTAQTAQAGLPAEATQIAQARGLTPDDITAALKTYVPSGKYDEYILFASGGHSGQVLVIGVPSMRLLKVIGVFTPEPWQGYGYGEKETMEVLAGGSLNGKPILWGDTHHPALSETNGEYDGQFLFINDKANARVAVIDLRDFETKQILKNPNAISDHGGGFVTPNTEYVIEGPQYATPLGFAYASLDEYQEKYRGIITFWAFDRGAGRIDPARSFQIELPPILARPVRFRQESF
;
A
#
# COMPACT_ATOMS: atom_id res chain seq x y z
N MET A 1 30.08 -53.36 -10.22
CA MET A 1 29.78 -54.05 -8.95
C MET A 1 28.37 -53.62 -8.54
N LYS A 2 27.34 -54.42 -8.89
CA LYS A 2 26.55 -55.27 -7.96
C LYS A 2 26.07 -54.45 -6.75
N THR A 3 24.79 -54.17 -6.53
CA THR A 3 23.66 -55.12 -6.43
C THR A 3 22.29 -54.43 -6.52
N SER A 4 21.37 -55.05 -7.26
CA SER A 4 19.92 -54.84 -7.25
C SER A 4 19.27 -55.29 -5.93
N LEU A 5 18.11 -54.72 -5.59
CA LEU A 5 17.11 -55.42 -4.79
C LEU A 5 15.70 -55.13 -5.34
N THR A 6 15.21 -56.07 -6.14
CA THR A 6 13.82 -56.21 -6.56
C THR A 6 13.15 -57.14 -5.55
N VAL A 7 12.05 -56.73 -4.93
CA VAL A 7 11.21 -57.65 -4.13
C VAL A 7 9.94 -57.94 -4.93
N LEU A 8 9.90 -59.15 -5.45
CA LEU A 8 8.73 -59.82 -6.00
C LEU A 8 8.08 -60.60 -4.84
N GLY A 9 6.78 -60.38 -4.61
CA GLY A 9 5.97 -61.15 -3.67
C GLY A 9 4.67 -61.55 -4.35
N LEU A 10 4.68 -62.71 -5.00
CA LEU A 10 3.52 -63.43 -5.53
C LEU A 10 3.46 -64.73 -4.75
N VAL A 11 2.26 -65.21 -4.38
CA VAL A 11 1.84 -66.57 -3.93
C VAL A 11 0.79 -66.41 -2.82
N VAL A 12 -0.35 -67.12 -2.74
CA VAL A 12 -1.09 -68.08 -3.57
C VAL A 12 -2.50 -68.17 -2.96
N CYS A 13 -3.49 -68.33 -3.84
CA CYS A 13 -4.74 -69.09 -3.77
C CYS A 13 -5.24 -69.69 -2.42
N GLY A 14 -6.54 -69.50 -2.17
CA GLY A 14 -7.43 -70.55 -1.62
C GLY A 14 -8.25 -70.16 -0.40
N LEU A 15 -9.55 -69.90 -0.58
CA LEU A 15 -10.64 -70.79 -0.16
C LEU A 15 -12.01 -70.12 -0.44
N LEU A 16 -12.75 -70.68 -1.40
CA LEU A 16 -14.19 -70.47 -1.53
C LEU A 16 -14.88 -71.24 -0.40
N VAL A 17 -15.44 -70.51 0.58
CA VAL A 17 -16.41 -71.06 1.52
C VAL A 17 -17.76 -70.44 1.18
N VAL A 18 -18.62 -71.25 0.56
CA VAL A 18 -20.07 -70.98 0.50
C VAL A 18 -20.61 -71.27 1.89
N GLY A 19 -20.97 -70.21 2.62
CA GLY A 19 -21.60 -70.28 3.94
C GLY A 19 -22.93 -69.52 3.92
N CYS A 20 -24.03 -70.25 4.07
CA CYS A 20 -25.38 -69.72 4.17
C CYS A 20 -25.62 -69.04 5.54
N GLY A 21 -26.37 -67.93 5.53
CA GLY A 21 -27.32 -67.57 6.60
C GLY A 21 -26.78 -66.91 7.87
N GLY A 22 -26.92 -65.58 7.96
CA GLY A 22 -26.90 -64.83 9.22
C GLY A 22 -26.71 -63.32 9.01
N PRO A 23 -27.42 -62.43 9.73
CA PRO A 23 -27.32 -60.99 9.51
C PRO A 23 -25.97 -60.45 10.04
N ALA A 24 -25.20 -59.82 9.17
CA ALA A 24 -23.94 -59.18 9.53
C ALA A 24 -24.20 -57.89 10.35
N PRO A 25 -23.30 -57.54 11.30
CA PRO A 25 -23.37 -56.26 11.99
C PRO A 25 -23.17 -55.12 10.99
N LYS A 26 -23.92 -54.03 11.14
CA LYS A 26 -23.74 -52.81 10.35
C LYS A 26 -22.32 -52.27 10.57
N THR A 27 -21.40 -52.59 9.66
CA THR A 27 -20.17 -51.84 9.51
C THR A 27 -20.57 -50.41 9.14
N ALA A 28 -20.23 -49.46 10.02
CA ALA A 28 -20.29 -48.05 9.69
C ALA A 28 -19.40 -47.84 8.47
N GLN A 29 -20.01 -47.70 7.30
CA GLN A 29 -19.34 -47.14 6.14
C GLN A 29 -18.93 -45.73 6.54
N THR A 30 -17.64 -45.56 6.84
CA THR A 30 -17.01 -44.25 6.75
C THR A 30 -17.31 -43.74 5.35
N ALA A 31 -18.23 -42.78 5.27
CA ALA A 31 -18.49 -42.05 4.05
C ALA A 31 -17.17 -41.39 3.65
N GLN A 32 -16.45 -42.01 2.72
CA GLN A 32 -15.45 -41.30 1.93
C GLN A 32 -16.24 -40.22 1.20
N THR A 33 -16.14 -38.99 1.70
CA THR A 33 -16.55 -37.81 0.94
C THR A 33 -15.80 -37.86 -0.38
N ALA A 34 -16.50 -38.30 -1.43
CA ALA A 34 -15.99 -38.19 -2.79
C ALA A 34 -15.60 -36.72 -2.98
N GLN A 35 -14.33 -36.49 -3.29
CA GLN A 35 -13.81 -35.18 -3.58
C GLN A 35 -14.44 -34.76 -4.91
N ALA A 36 -15.60 -34.12 -4.84
CA ALA A 36 -16.34 -33.72 -6.02
C ALA A 36 -15.48 -32.71 -6.79
N GLY A 37 -15.13 -33.04 -8.03
CA GLY A 37 -14.47 -32.11 -8.93
C GLY A 37 -15.35 -30.90 -9.24
N LEU A 38 -14.79 -29.94 -9.98
CA LEU A 38 -15.56 -28.79 -10.44
C LEU A 38 -16.83 -29.24 -11.19
N PRO A 39 -17.93 -28.46 -11.12
CA PRO A 39 -19.08 -28.67 -11.98
C PRO A 39 -18.68 -28.78 -13.46
N ALA A 40 -19.43 -29.55 -14.25
CA ALA A 40 -19.09 -29.80 -15.66
C ALA A 40 -18.96 -28.49 -16.47
N GLU A 41 -19.85 -27.54 -16.23
CA GLU A 41 -19.78 -26.21 -16.85
C GLU A 41 -18.52 -25.45 -16.45
N ALA A 42 -18.16 -25.43 -15.16
CA ALA A 42 -16.92 -24.80 -14.69
C ALA A 42 -15.66 -25.47 -15.30
N THR A 43 -15.71 -26.78 -15.51
CA THR A 43 -14.64 -27.53 -16.18
C THR A 43 -14.52 -27.14 -17.66
N GLN A 44 -15.65 -26.99 -18.37
CA GLN A 44 -15.67 -26.53 -19.76
C GLN A 44 -15.12 -25.10 -19.89
N ILE A 45 -15.49 -24.20 -18.98
CA ILE A 45 -14.94 -22.83 -18.93
C ILE A 45 -13.43 -22.87 -18.73
N ALA A 46 -12.94 -23.67 -17.77
CA ALA A 46 -11.51 -23.80 -17.51
C ALA A 46 -10.75 -24.32 -18.74
N GLN A 47 -11.27 -25.36 -19.41
CA GLN A 47 -10.69 -25.91 -20.63
C GLN A 47 -10.70 -24.91 -21.79
N ALA A 48 -11.82 -24.22 -22.03
CA ALA A 48 -11.94 -23.21 -23.08
C ALA A 48 -10.98 -22.03 -22.88
N ARG A 49 -10.65 -21.71 -21.61
CA ARG A 49 -9.67 -20.69 -21.25
C ARG A 49 -8.23 -21.22 -21.13
N GLY A 50 -8.02 -22.53 -21.32
CA GLY A 50 -6.69 -23.16 -21.20
C GLY A 50 -6.10 -23.10 -19.79
N LEU A 51 -6.93 -23.07 -18.75
CA LEU A 51 -6.47 -22.92 -17.36
C LEU A 51 -5.90 -24.23 -16.81
N THR A 52 -4.75 -24.14 -16.16
CA THR A 52 -4.19 -25.22 -15.36
C THR A 52 -4.92 -25.34 -14.01
N PRO A 53 -4.77 -26.46 -13.28
CA PRO A 53 -5.28 -26.58 -11.92
C PRO A 53 -4.78 -25.48 -10.96
N ASP A 54 -3.55 -25.00 -11.18
CA ASP A 54 -2.95 -23.92 -10.37
C ASP A 54 -3.63 -22.58 -10.67
N ASP A 55 -3.92 -22.29 -11.95
CA ASP A 55 -4.64 -21.07 -12.36
C ASP A 55 -6.06 -21.03 -11.76
N ILE A 56 -6.76 -22.17 -11.76
CA ILE A 56 -8.09 -22.30 -11.15
C ILE A 56 -8.00 -22.00 -9.65
N THR A 57 -7.01 -22.58 -8.97
CA THR A 57 -6.79 -22.37 -7.53
C THR A 57 -6.47 -20.90 -7.24
N ALA A 58 -5.63 -20.26 -8.06
CA ALA A 58 -5.33 -18.84 -7.94
C ALA A 58 -6.57 -17.95 -8.15
N ALA A 59 -7.41 -18.25 -9.14
CA ALA A 59 -8.64 -17.50 -9.39
C ALA A 59 -9.65 -17.62 -8.23
N LEU A 60 -9.77 -18.79 -7.62
CA LEU A 60 -10.63 -19.00 -6.45
C LEU A 60 -10.14 -18.24 -5.21
N LYS A 61 -8.83 -17.99 -5.09
CA LYS A 61 -8.26 -17.21 -3.98
C LYS A 61 -8.53 -15.71 -4.09
N THR A 62 -8.80 -15.19 -5.29
CA THR A 62 -9.05 -13.76 -5.52
C THR A 62 -10.53 -13.43 -5.67
N TYR A 63 -11.37 -14.41 -5.98
CA TYR A 63 -12.79 -14.17 -6.16
C TYR A 63 -13.53 -13.93 -4.83
N VAL A 64 -14.14 -12.75 -4.69
CA VAL A 64 -15.03 -12.41 -3.56
C VAL A 64 -16.47 -12.27 -4.07
N PRO A 65 -17.40 -13.15 -3.64
CA PRO A 65 -18.80 -13.09 -4.09
C PRO A 65 -19.54 -11.82 -3.70
N SER A 66 -20.63 -11.51 -4.41
CA SER A 66 -21.55 -10.44 -4.04
C SER A 66 -22.08 -10.62 -2.60
N GLY A 67 -22.16 -9.52 -1.85
CA GLY A 67 -22.57 -9.54 -0.45
C GLY A 67 -21.50 -10.03 0.54
N LYS A 68 -20.27 -10.27 0.08
CA LYS A 68 -19.10 -10.54 0.94
C LYS A 68 -18.13 -9.36 0.92
N TYR A 69 -17.48 -9.13 2.05
CA TYR A 69 -16.44 -8.14 2.21
C TYR A 69 -15.08 -8.72 1.84
N ASP A 70 -14.22 -7.85 1.31
CA ASP A 70 -12.79 -8.09 1.27
C ASP A 70 -12.21 -8.15 2.69
N GLU A 71 -11.13 -8.90 2.88
CA GLU A 71 -10.51 -9.12 4.19
C GLU A 71 -9.61 -7.93 4.58
N TYR A 72 -8.96 -7.31 3.59
CA TYR A 72 -8.08 -6.17 3.81
C TYR A 72 -8.45 -5.00 2.89
N ILE A 73 -8.07 -3.79 3.34
CA ILE A 73 -8.10 -2.57 2.55
C ILE A 73 -6.67 -2.18 2.22
N LEU A 74 -6.42 -1.95 0.94
CA LEU A 74 -5.19 -1.38 0.43
C LEU A 74 -5.42 0.10 0.10
N PHE A 75 -4.65 0.98 0.72
CA PHE A 75 -4.51 2.36 0.30
C PHE A 75 -3.35 2.45 -0.68
N ALA A 76 -3.66 2.62 -1.96
CA ALA A 76 -2.67 2.72 -3.02
C ALA A 76 -2.52 4.16 -3.50
N SER A 77 -1.28 4.54 -3.81
CA SER A 77 -1.02 5.79 -4.52
C SER A 77 -1.67 5.76 -5.91
N GLY A 78 -2.26 6.90 -6.33
CA GLY A 78 -2.68 7.13 -7.72
C GLY A 78 -1.54 7.54 -8.66
N GLY A 79 -0.33 7.73 -8.13
CA GLY A 79 0.80 8.28 -8.87
C GLY A 79 0.46 9.68 -9.40
N HIS A 80 0.75 9.88 -10.68
CA HIS A 80 0.64 11.17 -11.38
C HIS A 80 -0.80 11.68 -11.52
N SER A 81 -1.79 10.88 -11.12
CA SER A 81 -3.18 11.31 -11.06
C SER A 81 -3.41 12.23 -9.86
N GLY A 82 -2.68 12.06 -8.75
CA GLY A 82 -2.74 12.93 -7.56
C GLY A 82 -3.79 12.55 -6.51
N GLN A 83 -4.37 11.35 -6.59
CA GLN A 83 -5.39 10.81 -5.66
C GLN A 83 -4.84 9.64 -4.85
N VAL A 84 -5.60 9.19 -3.85
CA VAL A 84 -5.42 7.89 -3.21
C VAL A 84 -6.54 6.94 -3.63
N LEU A 85 -6.18 5.70 -3.94
CA LEU A 85 -7.10 4.63 -4.32
C LEU A 85 -7.32 3.69 -3.14
N VAL A 86 -8.58 3.42 -2.80
CA VAL A 86 -8.98 2.45 -1.78
C VAL A 86 -9.39 1.16 -2.48
N ILE A 87 -8.64 0.08 -2.27
CA ILE A 87 -8.80 -1.19 -2.98
C ILE A 87 -9.09 -2.31 -1.98
N GLY A 88 -10.08 -3.15 -2.27
CA GLY A 88 -10.35 -4.35 -1.49
C GLY A 88 -9.40 -5.49 -1.86
N VAL A 89 -8.90 -6.22 -0.87
CA VAL A 89 -8.04 -7.41 -1.07
C VAL A 89 -8.72 -8.63 -0.42
N PRO A 90 -8.88 -9.76 -1.13
CA PRO A 90 -8.15 -10.15 -2.34
C PRO A 90 -8.86 -9.86 -3.68
N SER A 91 -10.04 -9.23 -3.69
CA SER A 91 -10.79 -9.01 -4.94
C SER A 91 -10.13 -8.03 -5.91
N MET A 92 -9.24 -7.18 -5.41
CA MET A 92 -8.58 -6.08 -6.13
C MET A 92 -9.56 -5.08 -6.74
N ARG A 93 -10.78 -5.00 -6.22
CA ARG A 93 -11.79 -4.02 -6.67
C ARG A 93 -11.48 -2.65 -6.10
N LEU A 94 -11.57 -1.62 -6.95
CA LEU A 94 -11.54 -0.22 -6.51
C LEU A 94 -12.85 0.11 -5.76
N LEU A 95 -12.73 0.43 -4.48
CA LEU A 95 -13.86 0.74 -3.59
C LEU A 95 -14.14 2.24 -3.50
N LYS A 96 -13.07 3.05 -3.50
CA LYS A 96 -13.17 4.52 -3.48
C LYS A 96 -11.93 5.18 -4.06
N VAL A 97 -12.13 6.36 -4.65
CA VAL A 97 -11.07 7.33 -4.96
C VAL A 97 -11.21 8.49 -3.98
N ILE A 98 -10.10 8.85 -3.31
CA ILE A 98 -10.00 9.98 -2.39
C ILE A 98 -9.34 11.13 -3.15
N GLY A 99 -10.04 12.27 -3.28
CA GLY A 99 -9.44 13.48 -3.83
C GLY A 99 -8.38 14.04 -2.89
N VAL A 100 -7.20 14.36 -3.44
CA VAL A 100 -6.06 14.90 -2.66
C VAL A 100 -5.46 16.12 -3.37
N PHE A 101 -4.55 15.93 -4.32
CA PHE A 101 -3.78 17.01 -4.92
C PHE A 101 -4.37 17.56 -6.22
N THR A 102 -5.25 16.79 -6.84
CA THR A 102 -5.91 17.10 -8.10
C THR A 102 -7.42 17.26 -7.85
N PRO A 103 -8.07 18.33 -8.37
CA PRO A 103 -9.52 18.48 -8.31
C PRO A 103 -10.26 17.33 -9.00
N GLU A 104 -11.38 16.89 -8.42
CA GLU A 104 -12.16 15.75 -8.89
C GLU A 104 -13.62 16.15 -9.15
N PRO A 105 -13.99 16.48 -10.40
CA PRO A 105 -15.28 17.10 -10.70
C PRO A 105 -16.47 16.18 -10.45
N TRP A 106 -16.30 14.85 -10.55
CA TRP A 106 -17.40 13.90 -10.35
C TRP A 106 -17.87 13.82 -8.88
N GLN A 107 -16.99 14.13 -7.93
CA GLN A 107 -17.30 14.18 -6.48
C GLN A 107 -17.37 15.61 -5.93
N GLY A 108 -17.12 16.64 -6.75
CA GLY A 108 -17.15 18.04 -6.34
C GLY A 108 -15.89 18.54 -5.58
N TYR A 109 -14.89 17.68 -5.37
CA TYR A 109 -13.65 18.05 -4.67
C TYR A 109 -12.87 19.10 -5.48
N GLY A 110 -12.72 20.30 -4.91
CA GLY A 110 -12.13 21.44 -5.62
C GLY A 110 -13.06 22.14 -6.61
N TYR A 111 -14.36 21.82 -6.59
CA TYR A 111 -15.39 22.42 -7.43
C TYR A 111 -16.63 22.83 -6.61
N GLY A 112 -16.64 24.07 -6.11
CA GLY A 112 -17.83 24.71 -5.52
C GLY A 112 -18.06 24.43 -4.03
N GLU A 113 -17.38 23.45 -3.46
CA GLU A 113 -17.40 23.18 -2.03
C GLU A 113 -16.18 23.86 -1.37
N LYS A 114 -16.46 24.77 -0.43
CA LYS A 114 -15.50 25.76 0.05
C LYS A 114 -14.34 25.13 0.81
N GLU A 115 -14.60 24.09 1.59
CA GLU A 115 -13.62 23.48 2.48
C GLU A 115 -12.57 22.73 1.64
N THR A 116 -12.98 22.01 0.59
CA THR A 116 -12.02 21.35 -0.31
C THR A 116 -11.22 22.33 -1.17
N MET A 117 -11.80 23.45 -1.59
CA MET A 117 -11.05 24.52 -2.24
C MET A 117 -10.01 25.16 -1.30
N GLU A 118 -10.32 25.33 -0.02
CA GLU A 118 -9.39 25.81 1.01
C GLU A 118 -8.26 24.81 1.28
N VAL A 119 -8.58 23.51 1.33
CA VAL A 119 -7.58 22.43 1.46
C VAL A 119 -6.60 22.46 0.29
N LEU A 120 -7.10 22.52 -0.96
CA LEU A 120 -6.26 22.65 -2.15
C LEU A 120 -5.40 23.92 -2.14
N ALA A 121 -5.97 25.04 -1.67
CA ALA A 121 -5.25 26.31 -1.58
C ALA A 121 -4.06 26.22 -0.61
N GLY A 122 -4.13 25.40 0.44
CA GLY A 122 -3.02 25.14 1.37
C GLY A 122 -1.76 24.56 0.72
N GLY A 123 -1.90 23.92 -0.45
CA GLY A 123 -0.80 23.41 -1.27
C GLY A 123 -0.24 24.40 -2.29
N SER A 124 -0.71 25.65 -2.32
CA SER A 124 -0.27 26.65 -3.30
C SER A 124 1.17 27.10 -3.06
N LEU A 125 1.86 27.50 -4.14
CA LEU A 125 3.20 28.08 -4.06
C LEU A 125 3.14 29.57 -4.42
N ASN A 126 3.53 30.44 -3.49
CA ASN A 126 3.53 31.90 -3.68
C ASN A 126 2.19 32.45 -4.21
N GLY A 127 1.08 31.96 -3.66
CA GLY A 127 -0.28 32.32 -4.06
C GLY A 127 -0.73 31.75 -5.41
N LYS A 128 0.10 30.95 -6.10
CA LYS A 128 -0.28 30.27 -7.34
C LYS A 128 -0.86 28.89 -7.02
N PRO A 129 -2.10 28.60 -7.44
CA PRO A 129 -2.70 27.29 -7.26
C PRO A 129 -1.89 26.19 -7.95
N ILE A 130 -1.77 25.04 -7.29
CA ILE A 130 -1.19 23.82 -7.85
C ILE A 130 -2.27 22.74 -7.81
N LEU A 131 -2.88 22.47 -8.96
CA LEU A 131 -4.09 21.63 -9.10
C LEU A 131 -3.80 20.26 -9.74
N TRP A 132 -2.57 19.78 -9.60
CA TRP A 132 -2.10 18.48 -10.04
C TRP A 132 -1.11 17.95 -9.02
N GLY A 133 -0.84 16.65 -8.98
CA GLY A 133 0.18 16.09 -8.11
C GLY A 133 0.64 14.70 -8.54
N ASP A 134 1.68 14.22 -7.88
CA ASP A 134 2.22 12.87 -8.05
C ASP A 134 2.31 12.21 -6.67
N THR A 135 1.29 11.42 -6.31
CA THR A 135 1.27 10.73 -5.02
C THR A 135 2.29 9.60 -5.01
N HIS A 136 3.01 9.37 -3.91
CA HIS A 136 4.03 8.29 -3.87
C HIS A 136 3.78 7.27 -2.76
N HIS A 137 3.89 7.68 -1.50
CA HIS A 137 3.92 6.75 -0.37
C HIS A 137 2.78 7.05 0.61
N PRO A 138 1.69 6.26 0.58
CA PRO A 138 0.68 6.31 1.63
C PRO A 138 1.25 5.70 2.92
N ALA A 139 1.08 6.38 4.06
CA ALA A 139 1.29 5.75 5.37
C ALA A 139 0.12 6.00 6.31
N LEU A 140 -0.22 4.96 7.05
CA LEU A 140 -1.28 4.99 8.05
C LEU A 140 -0.74 5.53 9.37
N SER A 141 -1.60 6.18 10.15
CA SER A 141 -1.28 6.49 11.52
C SER A 141 -1.09 5.23 12.36
N GLU A 142 -0.12 5.31 13.27
CA GLU A 142 0.27 4.26 14.20
C GLU A 142 0.10 4.72 15.66
N THR A 143 -0.22 3.74 16.52
CA THR A 143 -0.15 3.84 17.98
C THR A 143 0.67 2.64 18.49
N ASN A 144 1.79 2.92 19.17
CA ASN A 144 2.78 1.92 19.59
C ASN A 144 3.31 1.03 18.45
N GLY A 145 3.43 1.58 17.24
CA GLY A 145 3.94 0.88 16.06
C GLY A 145 2.90 0.03 15.33
N GLU A 146 1.64 0.06 15.77
CA GLU A 146 0.54 -0.68 15.14
C GLU A 146 -0.42 0.29 14.46
N TYR A 147 -0.91 -0.05 13.27
CA TYR A 147 -1.87 0.78 12.55
C TYR A 147 -3.15 0.96 13.37
N ASP A 148 -3.53 2.22 13.61
CA ASP A 148 -4.71 2.56 14.40
C ASP A 148 -5.92 2.97 13.54
N GLY A 149 -5.72 3.08 12.22
CA GLY A 149 -6.79 3.30 11.24
C GLY A 149 -7.45 4.67 11.31
N GLN A 150 -6.84 5.67 11.96
CA GLN A 150 -7.44 6.99 12.13
C GLN A 150 -7.14 7.94 10.98
N PHE A 151 -5.90 7.98 10.53
CA PHE A 151 -5.42 8.90 9.51
C PHE A 151 -4.57 8.20 8.46
N LEU A 152 -4.51 8.81 7.29
CA LEU A 152 -3.60 8.47 6.22
C LEU A 152 -2.84 9.71 5.80
N PHE A 153 -1.53 9.57 5.62
CA PHE A 153 -0.65 10.61 5.11
C PHE A 153 -0.17 10.21 3.73
N ILE A 154 -0.08 11.18 2.82
CA ILE A 154 0.39 10.95 1.46
C ILE A 154 1.19 12.16 0.98
N ASN A 155 2.34 11.91 0.39
CA ASN A 155 3.17 12.95 -0.21
C ASN A 155 2.85 13.18 -1.68
N ASP A 156 3.16 14.40 -2.15
CA ASP A 156 3.26 14.78 -3.55
C ASP A 156 4.72 15.04 -3.92
N LYS A 157 5.26 14.14 -4.75
CA LYS A 157 6.63 14.23 -5.22
C LYS A 157 6.89 15.43 -6.09
N ALA A 158 5.94 15.77 -6.94
CA ALA A 158 6.17 16.75 -7.98
C ALA A 158 6.28 18.17 -7.45
N ASN A 159 5.59 18.46 -6.34
CA ASN A 159 5.53 19.81 -5.79
C ASN A 159 5.93 19.89 -4.31
N ALA A 160 6.51 18.84 -3.72
CA ALA A 160 6.91 18.80 -2.30
C ALA A 160 5.79 19.26 -1.35
N ARG A 161 4.73 18.46 -1.32
CA ARG A 161 3.58 18.66 -0.42
C ARG A 161 3.28 17.39 0.34
N VAL A 162 2.69 17.52 1.52
CA VAL A 162 2.08 16.43 2.28
C VAL A 162 0.61 16.72 2.49
N ALA A 163 -0.20 15.67 2.43
CA ALA A 163 -1.61 15.73 2.75
C ALA A 163 -1.95 14.87 3.98
N VAL A 164 -2.93 15.33 4.75
CA VAL A 164 -3.56 14.58 5.85
C VAL A 164 -4.96 14.18 5.40
N ILE A 165 -5.26 12.89 5.51
CA ILE A 165 -6.57 12.31 5.19
C ILE A 165 -7.13 11.69 6.47
N ASP A 166 -8.39 12.01 6.79
CA ASP A 166 -9.12 11.37 7.89
C ASP A 166 -9.84 10.13 7.37
N LEU A 167 -9.61 8.99 7.99
CA LEU A 167 -10.16 7.71 7.54
C LEU A 167 -11.58 7.44 8.05
N ARG A 168 -12.12 8.32 8.92
CA ARG A 168 -13.53 8.23 9.34
C ARG A 168 -14.48 8.60 8.20
N ASP A 169 -14.09 9.55 7.36
CA ASP A 169 -14.89 10.05 6.24
C ASP A 169 -14.19 9.93 4.87
N PHE A 170 -12.92 9.49 4.84
CA PHE A 170 -12.12 9.32 3.63
C PHE A 170 -11.92 10.64 2.86
N GLU A 171 -11.70 11.73 3.60
CA GLU A 171 -11.48 13.06 3.03
C GLU A 171 -10.14 13.68 3.42
N THR A 172 -9.57 14.45 2.49
CA THR A 172 -8.35 15.22 2.73
C THR A 172 -8.68 16.44 3.59
N LYS A 173 -8.04 16.54 4.77
CA LYS A 173 -8.29 17.60 5.75
C LYS A 173 -7.28 18.74 5.70
N GLN A 174 -6.11 18.48 5.13
CA GLN A 174 -5.05 19.46 5.03
C GLN A 174 -4.09 19.09 3.91
N ILE A 175 -3.59 20.11 3.21
CA ILE A 175 -2.40 20.01 2.34
C ILE A 175 -1.43 21.08 2.80
N LEU A 176 -0.16 20.73 2.90
CA LEU A 176 0.92 21.66 3.20
C LEU A 176 1.98 21.60 2.12
N LYS A 177 2.39 22.78 1.62
CA LYS A 177 3.60 22.94 0.81
C LYS A 177 4.81 23.07 1.71
N ASN A 178 5.81 22.21 1.51
CA ASN A 178 7.10 22.37 2.18
C ASN A 178 7.81 23.64 1.69
N PRO A 179 8.18 24.59 2.57
CA PRO A 179 8.74 25.88 2.15
C PRO A 179 10.20 25.78 1.67
N ASN A 180 10.88 24.67 1.96
CA ASN A 180 12.32 24.52 1.71
C ASN A 180 12.65 23.40 0.70
N ALA A 181 11.64 22.66 0.23
CA ALA A 181 11.81 21.59 -0.76
C ALA A 181 11.03 21.85 -2.05
N ILE A 182 11.59 21.36 -3.16
CA ILE A 182 10.95 21.38 -4.48
C ILE A 182 10.37 20.03 -4.90
N SER A 183 10.83 18.93 -4.29
CA SER A 183 10.30 17.58 -4.49
C SER A 183 10.19 16.86 -3.14
N ASP A 184 9.33 15.84 -3.06
CA ASP A 184 9.25 14.99 -1.88
C ASP A 184 9.05 13.53 -2.29
N HIS A 185 10.10 12.72 -2.24
CA HIS A 185 10.00 11.31 -2.67
C HIS A 185 9.88 10.40 -1.46
N GLY A 186 10.83 10.48 -0.53
CA GLY A 186 10.83 9.70 0.71
C GLY A 186 9.87 10.24 1.77
N GLY A 187 8.67 10.68 1.35
CA GLY A 187 7.68 11.28 2.23
C GLY A 187 6.56 10.34 2.63
N GLY A 188 5.70 10.82 3.54
CA GLY A 188 4.50 10.13 4.00
C GLY A 188 4.71 9.22 5.22
N PHE A 189 5.92 8.94 5.66
CA PHE A 189 6.19 8.02 6.78
C PHE A 189 5.84 8.62 8.14
N VAL A 190 5.49 7.79 9.12
CA VAL A 190 5.16 8.24 10.48
C VAL A 190 6.06 7.62 11.53
N THR A 191 6.25 8.31 12.65
CA THR A 191 6.81 7.72 13.87
C THR A 191 5.83 6.71 14.50
N PRO A 192 6.27 5.77 15.36
CA PRO A 192 5.40 4.72 15.93
C PRO A 192 4.14 5.17 16.68
N ASN A 193 4.06 6.44 17.11
CA ASN A 193 2.87 7.03 17.74
C ASN A 193 2.23 8.15 16.91
N THR A 194 2.69 8.33 15.67
CA THR A 194 2.30 9.43 14.78
C THR A 194 2.53 10.80 15.43
N GLU A 195 3.64 10.98 16.14
CA GLU A 195 4.04 12.29 16.66
C GLU A 195 4.55 13.19 15.52
N TYR A 196 5.19 12.58 14.52
CA TYR A 196 5.66 13.25 13.32
C TYR A 196 5.32 12.48 12.04
N VAL A 197 5.03 13.24 10.98
CA VAL A 197 5.00 12.80 9.58
C VAL A 197 6.30 13.27 8.92
N ILE A 198 6.98 12.39 8.21
CA ILE A 198 8.33 12.60 7.73
C ILE A 198 8.33 12.77 6.21
N GLU A 199 8.90 13.86 5.72
CA GLU A 199 9.16 14.12 4.30
C GLU A 199 10.65 14.13 3.97
N GLY A 200 10.98 13.67 2.77
CA GLY A 200 12.34 13.50 2.28
C GLY A 200 12.45 13.85 0.79
N PRO A 201 12.91 15.07 0.43
CA PRO A 201 13.20 15.43 -0.95
C PRO A 201 14.18 14.46 -1.62
N GLN A 202 13.91 14.15 -2.89
CA GLN A 202 14.83 13.34 -3.71
C GLN A 202 16.07 14.14 -4.10
N TYR A 203 15.91 15.45 -4.29
CA TYR A 203 16.94 16.31 -4.84
C TYR A 203 17.39 17.32 -3.80
N ALA A 204 18.71 17.50 -3.69
CA ALA A 204 19.25 18.63 -2.97
C ALA A 204 18.95 19.91 -3.76
N THR A 205 18.62 20.99 -3.06
CA THR A 205 18.40 22.31 -3.65
C THR A 205 18.98 23.39 -2.75
N PRO A 206 19.24 24.59 -3.29
CA PRO A 206 19.37 25.77 -2.44
C PRO A 206 18.06 25.96 -1.65
N LEU A 207 18.19 26.19 -0.35
CA LEU A 207 17.02 26.34 0.53
C LEU A 207 16.20 27.57 0.15
N GLY A 208 14.89 27.51 0.41
CA GLY A 208 13.96 28.62 0.12
C GLY A 208 13.76 28.92 -1.36
N PHE A 209 13.89 27.94 -2.25
CA PHE A 209 13.75 28.10 -3.70
C PHE A 209 14.76 29.06 -4.33
N ALA A 210 15.90 29.30 -3.68
CA ALA A 210 16.95 30.14 -4.23
C ALA A 210 17.58 29.50 -5.48
N TYR A 211 18.17 30.34 -6.33
CA TYR A 211 19.01 29.89 -7.42
C TYR A 211 20.48 29.86 -6.98
N ALA A 212 21.20 28.82 -7.41
CA ALA A 212 22.65 28.72 -7.31
C ALA A 212 23.18 28.02 -8.56
N SER A 213 24.43 28.32 -8.96
CA SER A 213 25.09 27.55 -10.02
C SER A 213 25.39 26.14 -9.53
N LEU A 214 25.40 25.16 -10.45
CA LEU A 214 25.88 23.80 -10.15
C LEU A 214 27.37 23.77 -9.78
N ASP A 215 28.15 24.77 -10.16
CA ASP A 215 29.54 24.91 -9.70
C ASP A 215 29.62 25.09 -8.18
N GLU A 216 28.55 25.60 -7.57
CA GLU A 216 28.44 25.85 -6.12
C GLU A 216 27.70 24.71 -5.40
N TYR A 217 27.54 23.53 -6.04
CA TYR A 217 26.70 22.45 -5.54
C TYR A 217 27.04 22.02 -4.11
N GLN A 218 28.33 21.81 -3.82
CA GLN A 218 28.78 21.37 -2.49
C GLN A 218 28.47 22.42 -1.41
N GLU A 219 28.58 23.70 -1.76
CA GLU A 219 28.48 24.80 -0.81
C GLU A 219 27.04 25.25 -0.58
N LYS A 220 26.22 25.26 -1.63
CA LYS A 220 24.88 25.88 -1.60
C LYS A 220 23.72 24.89 -1.64
N TYR A 221 23.91 23.67 -2.13
CA TYR A 221 22.82 22.71 -2.21
C TYR A 221 22.75 21.90 -0.92
N ARG A 222 21.53 21.69 -0.42
CA ARG A 222 21.27 20.92 0.79
C ARG A 222 20.17 19.91 0.56
N GLY A 223 20.37 18.72 1.11
CA GLY A 223 19.26 17.81 1.38
C GLY A 223 18.58 18.26 2.67
N ILE A 224 17.33 17.88 2.86
CA ILE A 224 16.64 18.07 4.13
C ILE A 224 15.81 16.82 4.46
N ILE A 225 15.53 16.62 5.74
CA ILE A 225 14.44 15.75 6.21
C ILE A 225 13.51 16.61 7.03
N THR A 226 12.22 16.60 6.72
CA THR A 226 11.22 17.39 7.44
C THR A 226 10.43 16.50 8.37
N PHE A 227 10.30 16.93 9.62
CA PHE A 227 9.46 16.30 10.63
C PHE A 227 8.28 17.22 10.91
N TRP A 228 7.14 16.89 10.31
CA TRP A 228 5.89 17.58 10.51
C TRP A 228 5.22 17.09 11.78
N ALA A 229 5.18 17.91 12.83
CA ALA A 229 4.50 17.57 14.06
C ALA A 229 3.00 17.40 13.80
N PHE A 230 2.45 16.25 14.17
CA PHE A 230 1.04 15.96 13.97
C PHE A 230 0.25 16.18 15.26
N ASP A 231 -0.73 17.08 15.22
CA ASP A 231 -1.75 17.21 16.26
C ASP A 231 -2.91 16.27 15.94
N ARG A 232 -2.87 15.10 16.58
CA ARG A 232 -3.91 14.06 16.42
C ARG A 232 -5.28 14.53 16.86
N GLY A 233 -5.38 15.39 17.88
CA GLY A 233 -6.66 15.90 18.36
C GLY A 233 -7.30 16.86 17.36
N ALA A 234 -6.48 17.70 16.73
CA ALA A 234 -6.92 18.59 15.65
C ALA A 234 -7.06 17.89 14.29
N GLY A 235 -6.47 16.70 14.11
CA GLY A 235 -6.39 16.01 12.83
C GLY A 235 -5.57 16.80 11.80
N ARG A 236 -4.55 17.53 12.25
CA ARG A 236 -3.76 18.45 11.42
C ARG A 236 -2.29 18.44 11.81
N ILE A 237 -1.43 18.66 10.83
CA ILE A 237 -0.03 19.02 11.05
C ILE A 237 0.04 20.44 11.61
N ASP A 238 0.89 20.63 12.61
CA ASP A 238 1.27 21.92 13.21
C ASP A 238 2.67 22.35 12.73
N PRO A 239 2.77 23.27 11.75
CA PRO A 239 4.05 23.78 11.27
C PRO A 239 4.91 24.45 12.35
N ALA A 240 4.30 25.03 13.39
CA ALA A 240 5.03 25.74 14.45
C ALA A 240 5.80 24.79 15.39
N ARG A 241 5.34 23.54 15.50
CA ARG A 241 6.02 22.47 16.25
C ARG A 241 6.90 21.58 15.36
N SER A 242 6.91 21.84 14.06
CA SER A 242 7.64 21.07 13.07
C SER A 242 9.08 21.56 12.94
N PHE A 243 9.99 20.68 12.50
CA PHE A 243 11.39 21.03 12.31
C PHE A 243 11.99 20.32 11.10
N GLN A 244 13.16 20.78 10.67
CA GLN A 244 13.90 20.20 9.55
C GLN A 244 15.34 19.90 9.98
N ILE A 245 15.87 18.79 9.48
CA ILE A 245 17.27 18.43 9.60
C ILE A 245 17.93 18.71 8.25
N GLU A 246 18.92 19.60 8.24
CA GLU A 246 19.75 19.87 7.06
C GLU A 246 20.78 18.75 6.87
N LEU A 247 20.92 18.28 5.63
CA LEU A 247 21.84 17.23 5.23
C LEU A 247 22.75 17.71 4.10
N PRO A 248 23.97 17.13 3.97
CA PRO A 248 24.80 17.36 2.81
C PRO A 248 24.08 16.89 1.53
N PRO A 249 24.41 17.46 0.36
CA PRO A 249 23.76 17.07 -0.88
C PRO A 249 24.18 15.65 -1.29
N ILE A 250 23.19 14.81 -1.64
CA ILE A 250 23.31 13.34 -1.76
C ILE A 250 24.28 12.86 -2.87
N LEU A 251 24.71 13.75 -3.78
CA LEU A 251 25.63 13.43 -4.88
C LEU A 251 27.05 14.00 -4.74
N ALA A 252 27.37 14.69 -3.63
CA ALA A 252 28.70 15.25 -3.42
C ALA A 252 29.69 14.23 -2.82
N ARG A 253 30.24 13.34 -3.67
CA ARG A 253 31.31 12.36 -3.35
C ARG A 253 30.93 11.30 -2.28
N PRO A 254 31.59 10.13 -2.23
CA PRO A 254 31.23 9.07 -1.30
C PRO A 254 31.27 9.57 0.15
N VAL A 255 30.16 9.40 0.86
CA VAL A 255 30.05 9.56 2.31
C VAL A 255 31.09 8.64 2.95
N ARG A 256 32.21 9.20 3.43
CA ARG A 256 33.11 8.47 4.32
C ARG A 256 32.45 8.45 5.69
N PHE A 257 31.74 7.36 6.01
CA PHE A 257 31.43 7.05 7.39
C PHE A 257 32.75 6.84 8.13
N ARG A 258 33.20 7.85 8.88
CA ARG A 258 34.29 7.70 9.84
C ARG A 258 33.59 7.35 11.16
N GLN A 259 33.53 6.06 11.46
CA GLN A 259 33.17 5.59 12.79
C GLN A 259 34.36 5.92 13.70
N GLU A 260 34.32 7.07 14.37
CA GLU A 260 35.24 7.32 15.46
C GLU A 260 34.71 6.57 16.69
N SER A 261 35.40 5.49 17.04
CA SER A 261 35.24 4.82 18.32
C SER A 261 35.78 5.74 19.43
N PHE A 262 34.97 6.00 20.45
CA PHE A 262 35.43 6.56 21.72
C PHE A 262 36.42 5.63 22.42
#